data_AF-A0A353QT04-F1
#
_entry.id   AF-A0A353QT04-F1
#
_cell.length_a   1.000
_cell.length_b   1.000
_cell.length_c   1.000
_cell.angle_alpha   90.00
_cell.angle_beta   90.00
_cell.angle_gamma   90.00
#
_symmetry.space_group_name_H-M   'P 1'
#
loop_
_entity.id
_entity.type
_entity.pdbx_description
1 polymer ?
#
loop_
_entity_poly.entity_id
_entity_poly.type
_entity_poly.pdbx_seq_one_letter_code
_entity_poly.pdbx_strand_id
1 'polypeptide(L)'
;MKFFNFLILSIIAIMLTIPIKAHSKSVDDLFLPFYKTINCAETSSDPILLDYSIEILKYKPNSLESMYIFSLFSRVTLSGEIHKKYILLKDKYYNDLNNANTDISEKLILLILLILDVNEKSPDEINNDILTFKNTLNLIKDTCQDSNYSALATIILFFDLKEQNNHLRFFIEKFPNHQCIPLVKLIMLSDLYSKKEYQKCINECEAFIGKYDEIVTPFGWRLVMDCYNLLIFNYLAINDYANAKKYFNLIEAEAPNYDNIKQLKRKIKKIK
;
A
#
# COMPACT_ATOMS: atom_id res chain seq x y z
N MET A 1 33.57 12.50 -49.65
CA MET A 1 32.56 13.15 -48.77
C MET A 1 31.32 12.28 -48.46
N LYS A 2 30.81 11.45 -49.38
CA LYS A 2 29.58 10.65 -49.15
C LYS A 2 29.74 9.46 -48.17
N PHE A 3 30.91 8.82 -48.15
CA PHE A 3 31.16 7.63 -47.29
C PHE A 3 31.28 7.99 -45.80
N PHE A 4 31.91 9.12 -45.49
CA PHE A 4 32.07 9.58 -44.10
C PHE A 4 30.72 9.99 -43.47
N ASN A 5 29.85 10.64 -44.25
CA ASN A 5 28.50 10.98 -43.80
C ASN A 5 27.63 9.73 -43.59
N PHE A 6 27.80 8.70 -44.42
CA PHE A 6 27.10 7.42 -44.26
C PHE A 6 27.55 6.68 -42.99
N LEU A 7 28.85 6.69 -42.69
CA LEU A 7 29.41 6.07 -41.49
C LEU A 7 28.90 6.76 -40.20
N ILE A 8 28.84 8.10 -40.20
CA ILE A 8 28.31 8.87 -39.06
C ILE A 8 26.81 8.58 -38.85
N LEU A 9 26.02 8.57 -39.93
CA LEU A 9 24.59 8.25 -39.86
C LEU A 9 24.32 6.83 -39.36
N SER A 10 25.15 5.86 -39.75
CA SER A 10 25.02 4.48 -39.28
C SER A 10 25.45 4.30 -37.82
N ILE A 11 26.47 5.03 -37.35
CA ILE A 11 26.84 5.04 -35.92
C ILE A 11 25.74 5.69 -35.08
N ILE A 12 25.13 6.79 -35.54
CA ILE A 12 24.00 7.44 -34.85
C ILE A 12 22.78 6.51 -34.82
N ALA A 13 22.46 5.82 -35.93
CA ALA A 13 21.38 4.84 -35.97
C ALA A 13 21.63 3.65 -35.02
N ILE A 14 22.87 3.17 -34.90
CA ILE A 14 23.24 2.14 -33.93
C ILE A 14 23.09 2.66 -32.49
N MET A 15 23.55 3.88 -32.20
CA MET A 15 23.38 4.51 -30.88
C MET A 15 21.90 4.74 -30.50
N LEU A 16 21.02 5.01 -31.47
CA LEU A 16 19.58 5.17 -31.27
C LEU A 16 18.80 3.84 -31.20
N THR A 17 19.40 2.73 -31.65
CA THR A 17 18.78 1.40 -31.65
C THR A 17 19.30 0.47 -30.57
N ILE A 18 20.42 0.81 -29.91
CA ILE A 18 20.77 0.19 -28.64
C ILE A 18 19.70 0.64 -27.65
N PRO A 19 18.85 -0.26 -27.13
CA PRO A 19 18.04 0.10 -25.98
C PRO A 19 19.03 0.48 -24.89
N ILE A 20 19.14 1.77 -24.61
CA ILE A 20 19.70 2.25 -23.37
C ILE A 20 18.75 1.65 -22.34
N LYS A 21 19.07 0.46 -21.83
CA LYS A 21 18.68 0.07 -20.49
C LYS A 21 19.39 1.07 -19.59
N ALA A 22 18.85 2.29 -19.54
CA ALA A 22 18.83 3.03 -18.31
C ALA A 22 18.36 1.96 -17.32
N HIS A 23 19.19 1.66 -16.33
CA HIS A 23 18.76 0.95 -15.15
C HIS A 23 17.71 1.87 -14.49
N SER A 24 16.54 2.00 -15.11
CA SER A 24 15.36 2.56 -14.49
C SER A 24 15.08 1.55 -13.41
N LYS A 25 15.46 1.86 -12.17
CA LYS A 25 15.07 1.06 -11.01
C LYS A 25 13.59 0.74 -11.20
N SER A 26 13.24 -0.53 -11.30
CA SER A 26 11.84 -0.92 -11.27
C SER A 26 11.30 -0.54 -9.88
N VAL A 27 9.98 -0.34 -9.76
CA VAL A 27 9.40 -0.12 -8.43
C VAL A 27 9.70 -1.33 -7.52
N ASP A 28 9.77 -2.53 -8.10
CA ASP A 28 10.13 -3.77 -7.41
C ASP A 28 11.54 -3.70 -6.79
N ASP A 29 12.50 -3.07 -7.49
CA ASP A 29 13.87 -2.86 -6.99
C ASP A 29 13.93 -1.94 -5.76
N LEU A 30 12.88 -1.13 -5.53
CA LEU A 30 12.74 -0.27 -4.34
C LEU A 30 11.85 -0.92 -3.28
N PHE A 31 10.76 -1.56 -3.69
CA PHE A 31 9.75 -2.12 -2.78
C PHE A 31 10.23 -3.37 -2.07
N LEU A 32 10.95 -4.27 -2.75
CA LEU A 32 11.41 -5.51 -2.11
C LEU A 32 12.43 -5.24 -1.00
N PRO A 33 13.42 -4.33 -1.16
CA PRO A 33 14.25 -3.88 -0.05
C PRO A 33 13.44 -3.27 1.09
N PHE A 34 12.52 -2.34 0.80
CA PHE A 34 11.61 -1.74 1.80
C PHE A 34 10.85 -2.82 2.60
N TYR A 35 10.24 -3.79 1.91
CA TYR A 35 9.49 -4.88 2.52
C TYR A 35 10.36 -5.81 3.37
N LYS A 36 11.60 -6.08 2.96
CA LYS A 36 12.54 -6.87 3.76
C LYS A 36 12.93 -6.13 5.03
N THR A 37 13.27 -4.84 4.91
CA THR A 37 13.66 -4.01 6.05
C THR A 37 12.58 -3.96 7.12
N ILE A 38 11.31 -3.80 6.72
CA ILE A 38 10.21 -3.67 7.69
C ILE A 38 9.83 -4.98 8.39
N ASN A 39 10.05 -6.13 7.74
CA ASN A 39 9.71 -7.45 8.30
C ASN A 39 10.86 -8.15 9.02
N CYS A 40 12.07 -7.61 8.91
CA CYS A 40 13.20 -8.02 9.73
C CYS A 40 13.22 -7.21 11.03
N ALA A 41 12.97 -7.88 12.16
CA ALA A 41 12.90 -7.25 13.50
C ALA A 41 14.18 -6.49 13.89
N GLU A 42 15.32 -6.84 13.30
CA GLU A 42 16.61 -6.19 13.54
C GLU A 42 16.78 -4.87 12.76
N THR A 43 16.00 -4.66 11.69
CA THR A 43 16.14 -3.52 10.76
C THR A 43 14.88 -2.66 10.64
N SER A 44 13.83 -2.95 11.40
CA SER A 44 12.58 -2.16 11.38
C SER A 44 12.75 -0.72 11.91
N SER A 45 13.92 -0.41 12.46
CA SER A 45 14.39 0.93 12.88
C SER A 45 15.40 1.57 11.90
N ASP A 46 15.58 1.00 10.69
CA ASP A 46 16.49 1.54 9.68
C ASP A 46 15.88 2.78 8.98
N PRO A 47 16.54 3.96 9.05
CA PRO A 47 16.06 5.19 8.44
C PRO A 47 15.90 5.10 6.92
N ILE A 48 16.57 4.17 6.25
CA ILE A 48 16.46 3.98 4.79
C ILE A 48 15.03 3.63 4.36
N LEU A 49 14.22 3.08 5.27
CA LEU A 49 12.82 2.76 5.03
C LEU A 49 12.03 4.00 4.58
N LEU A 50 12.30 5.16 5.19
CA LEU A 50 11.66 6.42 4.80
C LEU A 50 12.14 6.90 3.42
N ASP A 51 13.41 6.66 3.05
CA ASP A 51 13.92 7.01 1.71
C ASP A 51 13.25 6.17 0.64
N TYR A 52 13.21 4.85 0.82
CA TYR A 52 12.52 3.97 -0.12
C TYR A 52 11.05 4.36 -0.27
N SER A 53 10.39 4.67 0.84
CA SER A 53 8.98 5.08 0.81
C SER A 53 8.79 6.34 -0.04
N ILE A 54 9.60 7.38 0.19
CA ILE A 54 9.54 8.63 -0.58
C ILE A 54 9.90 8.38 -2.06
N GLU A 55 10.95 7.60 -2.34
CA GLU A 55 11.37 7.29 -3.72
C GLU A 55 10.29 6.55 -4.50
N ILE A 56 9.61 5.56 -3.88
CA ILE A 56 8.52 4.82 -4.52
C ILE A 56 7.35 5.75 -4.84
N LEU A 57 6.92 6.59 -3.88
CA LEU A 57 5.84 7.54 -4.09
C LEU A 57 6.17 8.60 -5.15
N LYS A 58 7.43 8.99 -5.30
CA LYS A 58 7.88 9.90 -6.37
C LYS A 58 7.89 9.23 -7.73
N TYR A 59 8.32 7.97 -7.78
CA TYR A 59 8.56 7.28 -9.04
C TYR A 59 7.26 6.71 -9.66
N LYS A 60 6.36 6.13 -8.85
CA LYS A 60 5.12 5.51 -9.35
C LYS A 60 3.96 5.63 -8.36
N PRO A 61 3.45 6.85 -8.11
CA PRO A 61 2.41 7.10 -7.10
C PRO A 61 1.09 6.34 -7.35
N ASN A 62 0.82 5.90 -8.59
CA ASN A 62 -0.40 5.16 -8.94
C ASN A 62 -0.28 3.62 -8.79
N SER A 63 0.82 3.13 -8.24
CA SER A 63 1.12 1.70 -8.18
C SER A 63 0.55 0.99 -6.95
N LEU A 64 0.50 -0.34 -6.98
CA LEU A 64 0.10 -1.15 -5.82
C LEU A 64 1.11 -1.00 -4.68
N GLU A 65 2.41 -0.92 -4.99
CA GLU A 65 3.49 -0.70 -4.03
C GLU A 65 3.27 0.57 -3.22
N SER A 66 2.90 1.66 -3.89
CA SER A 66 2.58 2.95 -3.25
C SER A 66 1.47 2.82 -2.21
N MET A 67 0.45 1.99 -2.45
CA MET A 67 -0.60 1.71 -1.47
C MET A 67 -0.10 0.84 -0.31
N TYR A 68 0.68 -0.21 -0.61
CA TYR A 68 1.16 -1.14 0.41
C TYR A 68 2.13 -0.49 1.39
N ILE A 69 2.91 0.53 0.97
CA ILE A 69 3.76 1.33 1.86
C ILE A 69 2.98 1.76 3.11
N PHE A 70 1.82 2.38 2.94
CA PHE A 70 1.05 2.91 4.05
C PHE A 70 0.50 1.82 4.97
N SER A 71 0.07 0.69 4.42
CA SER A 71 -0.38 -0.46 5.23
C SER A 71 0.76 -1.03 6.10
N LEU A 72 1.98 -1.00 5.57
CA LEU A 72 3.17 -1.53 6.21
C LEU A 72 3.69 -0.59 7.30
N PHE A 73 3.47 0.73 7.19
CA PHE A 73 3.85 1.70 8.23
C PHE A 73 3.28 1.41 9.62
N SER A 74 2.18 0.66 9.72
CA SER A 74 1.65 0.15 11.00
C SER A 74 2.64 -0.73 11.78
N ARG A 75 3.71 -1.24 11.13
CA ARG A 75 4.77 -2.06 11.70
C ARG A 75 6.04 -1.25 12.06
N VAL A 76 6.07 0.03 11.74
CA VAL A 76 7.23 0.90 12.02
C VAL A 76 7.17 1.41 13.45
N THR A 77 8.30 1.29 14.16
CA THR A 77 8.50 1.93 15.47
C THR A 77 9.36 3.17 15.28
N LEU A 78 8.89 4.32 15.74
CA LEU A 78 9.65 5.57 15.68
C LEU A 78 10.66 5.64 16.82
N SER A 79 11.83 5.08 16.59
CA SER A 79 12.95 5.11 17.54
C SER A 79 14.28 5.32 16.83
N GLY A 80 15.30 5.72 17.59
CA GLY A 80 16.67 5.86 17.08
C GLY A 80 16.78 6.76 15.84
N GLU A 81 17.38 6.23 14.79
CA GLU A 81 17.64 6.96 13.55
C GLU A 81 16.36 7.26 12.74
N ILE A 82 15.34 6.41 12.78
CA ILE A 82 14.03 6.72 12.17
C ILE A 82 13.42 7.95 12.83
N HIS A 83 13.47 8.05 14.17
CA HIS A 83 12.93 9.22 14.87
C HIS A 83 13.68 10.50 14.48
N LYS A 84 15.03 10.47 14.42
CA LYS A 84 15.82 11.62 13.94
C LYS A 84 15.41 12.06 12.54
N LYS A 85 15.19 11.11 11.64
CA LYS A 85 14.78 11.41 10.27
C LYS A 85 13.35 11.95 10.17
N TYR A 86 12.44 11.45 11.01
CA TYR A 86 11.12 12.04 11.19
C TYR A 86 11.21 13.52 11.62
N ILE A 87 12.06 13.84 12.60
CA ILE A 87 12.28 15.24 13.03
C ILE A 87 12.77 16.10 11.86
N LEU A 88 13.74 15.61 11.07
CA LEU A 88 14.20 16.34 9.88
C LEU A 88 13.10 16.58 8.84
N LEU A 89 12.22 15.59 8.61
CA LEU A 89 11.06 15.75 7.73
C LEU A 89 10.07 16.77 8.30
N LYS A 90 9.81 16.71 9.61
CA LYS A 90 8.89 17.63 10.30
C LYS A 90 9.41 19.06 10.21
N ASP A 91 10.66 19.31 10.58
CA ASP A 91 11.26 20.65 10.54
C ASP A 91 11.22 21.26 9.13
N LYS A 92 11.39 20.43 8.10
CA LYS A 92 11.42 20.88 6.71
C LYS A 92 10.04 21.13 6.12
N TYR A 93 9.06 20.27 6.38
CA TYR A 93 7.80 20.23 5.62
C TYR A 93 6.55 20.59 6.44
N TYR A 94 6.60 20.57 7.77
CA TYR A 94 5.41 20.76 8.62
C TYR A 94 4.73 22.14 8.41
N ASN A 95 5.53 23.20 8.25
CA ASN A 95 5.01 24.55 8.06
C ASN A 95 4.41 24.80 6.66
N ASP A 96 4.62 23.89 5.70
CA ASP A 96 4.12 23.97 4.32
C ASP A 96 3.07 22.88 4.02
N LEU A 97 2.48 22.26 5.05
CA LEU A 97 1.43 21.24 4.89
C LEU A 97 0.17 21.79 4.19
N ASN A 98 -0.07 23.10 4.24
CA ASN A 98 -1.18 23.74 3.52
C ASN A 98 -0.93 23.89 2.00
N ASN A 99 0.23 23.50 1.49
CA ASN A 99 0.51 23.48 0.06
C ASN A 99 0.35 22.06 -0.50
N ALA A 100 -0.72 21.86 -1.26
CA ALA A 100 -1.10 20.57 -1.85
C ALA A 100 -0.42 20.24 -3.18
N ASN A 101 0.56 21.03 -3.65
CA ASN A 101 1.16 20.84 -4.98
C ASN A 101 2.69 20.73 -5.00
N THR A 102 3.35 20.75 -3.84
CA THR A 102 4.82 20.60 -3.72
C THR A 102 5.20 19.54 -2.70
N ASP A 103 6.28 18.79 -2.97
CA ASP A 103 6.88 17.81 -2.06
C ASP A 103 5.87 16.81 -1.45
N ILE A 104 4.88 16.40 -2.25
CA ILE A 104 3.71 15.67 -1.75
C ILE A 104 4.09 14.29 -1.22
N SER A 105 5.08 13.62 -1.84
CA SER A 105 5.56 12.32 -1.36
C SER A 105 6.09 12.42 0.08
N GLU A 106 6.95 13.40 0.36
CA GLU A 106 7.47 13.66 1.70
C GLU A 106 6.38 14.06 2.69
N LYS A 107 5.45 14.92 2.28
CA LYS A 107 4.33 15.34 3.12
C LYS A 107 3.42 14.16 3.48
N LEU A 108 3.09 13.27 2.54
CA LEU A 108 2.30 12.07 2.82
C LEU A 108 2.99 11.14 3.83
N ILE A 109 4.31 10.94 3.71
CA ILE A 109 5.09 10.17 4.68
C ILE A 109 5.11 10.87 6.04
N LEU A 110 5.37 12.17 6.10
CA LEU A 110 5.34 12.94 7.34
C LEU A 110 3.98 12.81 8.07
N LEU A 111 2.87 12.90 7.34
CA LEU A 111 1.52 12.79 7.92
C LEU A 111 1.29 11.43 8.59
N ILE A 112 1.74 10.33 7.99
CA ILE A 112 1.69 9.01 8.62
C ILE A 112 2.56 8.98 9.88
N LEU A 113 3.76 9.53 9.84
CA LEU A 113 4.68 9.53 10.99
C LEU A 113 4.13 10.35 12.17
N LEU A 114 3.45 11.49 11.89
CA LEU A 114 2.84 12.33 12.91
C LEU A 114 1.86 11.55 13.81
N ILE A 115 1.05 10.68 13.21
CA ILE A 115 0.05 9.88 13.94
C ILE A 115 0.63 8.60 14.59
N LEU A 116 1.83 8.18 14.20
CA LEU A 116 2.53 7.04 14.81
C LEU A 116 3.36 7.47 16.03
N ASP A 117 3.80 8.73 16.07
CA ASP A 117 4.63 9.31 17.13
C ASP A 117 3.79 9.68 18.37
N VAL A 118 3.17 8.70 19.05
CA VAL A 118 2.22 8.97 20.15
C VAL A 118 2.82 8.84 21.55
N ASN A 119 3.96 8.16 21.69
CA ASN A 119 4.46 7.74 23.01
C ASN A 119 5.03 8.90 23.85
N GLU A 120 5.42 10.02 23.22
CA GLU A 120 6.04 11.17 23.88
C GLU A 120 5.14 12.41 23.93
N LYS A 121 3.88 12.29 23.48
CA LYS A 121 2.97 13.43 23.29
C LYS A 121 1.88 13.49 24.35
N SER A 122 1.52 14.72 24.72
CA SER A 122 0.32 14.99 25.50
C SER A 122 -0.96 14.70 24.70
N PRO A 123 -2.10 14.46 25.35
CA PRO A 123 -3.38 14.25 24.66
C PRO A 123 -3.76 15.40 23.71
N ASP A 124 -3.45 16.64 24.07
CA ASP A 124 -3.75 17.82 23.25
C ASP A 124 -2.89 17.86 21.98
N GLU A 125 -1.61 17.50 22.08
CA GLU A 125 -0.72 17.37 20.92
C GLU A 125 -1.18 16.25 19.99
N ILE A 126 -1.58 15.10 20.54
CA ILE A 126 -2.12 13.98 19.75
C ILE A 126 -3.39 14.42 19.00
N ASN A 127 -4.30 15.13 19.67
CA ASN A 127 -5.53 15.62 19.04
C ASN A 127 -5.23 16.64 17.94
N ASN A 128 -4.27 17.54 18.15
CA ASN A 128 -3.84 18.51 17.15
C ASN A 128 -3.18 17.83 15.93
N ASP A 129 -2.37 16.80 16.15
CA ASP A 129 -1.75 16.03 15.07
C ASP A 129 -2.78 15.25 14.26
N ILE A 130 -3.78 14.65 14.91
CA ILE A 130 -4.91 14.00 14.22
C ILE A 130 -5.69 15.01 13.38
N LEU A 131 -5.94 16.22 13.91
CA LEU A 131 -6.65 17.27 13.17
C LEU A 131 -5.82 17.74 11.96
N THR A 132 -4.53 17.98 12.17
CA THR A 132 -3.58 18.37 11.11
C THR A 132 -3.50 17.30 10.03
N PHE A 133 -3.41 16.02 10.43
CA PHE A 133 -3.43 14.86 9.56
C PHE A 133 -4.66 14.86 8.65
N LYS A 134 -5.87 14.93 9.24
CA LYS A 134 -7.13 14.87 8.49
C LYS A 134 -7.31 16.08 7.58
N ASN A 135 -7.04 17.28 8.07
CA ASN A 135 -7.21 18.51 7.29
C ASN A 135 -6.26 18.55 6.10
N THR A 136 -5.00 18.17 6.30
CA THR A 136 -3.99 18.15 5.24
C THR A 136 -4.32 17.11 4.18
N LEU A 137 -4.70 15.89 4.58
CA LEU A 137 -5.06 14.86 3.61
C LEU A 137 -6.32 15.22 2.82
N ASN A 138 -7.32 15.83 3.45
CA ASN A 138 -8.49 16.33 2.73
C ASN A 138 -8.11 17.45 1.75
N LEU A 139 -7.22 18.36 2.14
CA LEU A 139 -6.71 19.39 1.24
C LEU A 139 -5.99 18.79 0.02
N ILE A 140 -5.10 17.81 0.22
CA ILE A 140 -4.40 17.13 -0.89
C ILE A 140 -5.41 16.36 -1.76
N LYS A 141 -6.33 15.62 -1.14
CA LYS A 141 -7.42 14.90 -1.83
C LYS A 141 -8.21 15.84 -2.74
N ASP A 142 -8.56 17.03 -2.27
CA ASP A 142 -9.50 17.91 -2.95
C ASP A 142 -8.83 18.90 -3.93
N THR A 143 -7.56 19.25 -3.71
CA THR A 143 -6.91 20.37 -4.44
C THR A 143 -5.59 20.02 -5.11
N CYS A 144 -5.02 18.83 -4.89
CA CYS A 144 -3.78 18.44 -5.56
C CYS A 144 -4.01 18.30 -7.07
N GLN A 145 -3.15 18.94 -7.87
CA GLN A 145 -3.22 18.91 -9.32
C GLN A 145 -2.88 17.52 -9.89
N ASP A 146 -2.03 16.75 -9.20
CA ASP A 146 -1.73 15.38 -9.57
C ASP A 146 -2.76 14.43 -8.96
N SER A 147 -3.57 13.83 -9.84
CA SER A 147 -4.63 12.90 -9.44
C SER A 147 -4.11 11.66 -8.72
N ASN A 148 -2.86 11.24 -8.96
CA ASN A 148 -2.29 10.07 -8.28
C ASN A 148 -1.99 10.39 -6.81
N TYR A 149 -1.48 11.59 -6.51
CA TYR A 149 -1.29 12.01 -5.13
C TYR A 149 -2.61 12.29 -4.40
N SER A 150 -3.61 12.82 -5.11
CA SER A 150 -4.99 12.92 -4.58
C SER A 150 -5.56 11.53 -4.25
N ALA A 151 -5.33 10.53 -5.10
CA ALA A 151 -5.72 9.13 -4.84
C ALA A 151 -4.97 8.55 -3.63
N LEU A 152 -3.65 8.77 -3.50
CA LEU A 152 -2.87 8.33 -2.34
C LEU A 152 -3.35 8.98 -1.04
N ALA A 153 -3.62 10.28 -1.03
CA ALA A 153 -4.17 10.97 0.14
C ALA A 153 -5.52 10.37 0.57
N THR A 154 -6.36 10.02 -0.41
CA THR A 154 -7.63 9.32 -0.18
C THR A 154 -7.41 7.93 0.44
N ILE A 155 -6.42 7.17 -0.04
CA ILE A 155 -6.06 5.86 0.52
C ILE A 155 -5.62 5.98 1.97
N ILE A 156 -4.81 6.99 2.31
CA ILE A 156 -4.36 7.20 3.70
C ILE A 156 -5.55 7.53 4.61
N LEU A 157 -6.56 8.25 4.12
CA LEU A 157 -7.78 8.53 4.88
C LEU A 157 -8.59 7.27 5.23
N PHE A 158 -8.31 6.09 4.63
CA PHE A 158 -8.93 4.83 5.05
C PHE A 158 -8.58 4.43 6.50
N PHE A 159 -7.52 5.00 7.09
CA PHE A 159 -7.20 4.80 8.50
C PHE A 159 -8.16 5.52 9.45
N ASP A 160 -8.97 6.47 8.97
CA ASP A 160 -10.07 7.04 9.76
C ASP A 160 -11.25 6.08 9.78
N LEU A 161 -11.22 5.10 10.69
CA LEU A 161 -12.22 4.03 10.76
C LEU A 161 -13.67 4.51 10.89
N LYS A 162 -13.90 5.75 11.36
CA LYS A 162 -15.25 6.34 11.43
C LYS A 162 -15.79 6.71 10.04
N GLU A 163 -14.93 7.21 9.17
CA GLU A 163 -15.28 7.72 7.84
C GLU A 163 -14.77 6.82 6.70
N GLN A 164 -14.12 5.69 7.03
CA GLN A 164 -13.48 4.79 6.08
C GLN A 164 -14.40 4.42 4.91
N ASN A 165 -15.65 4.06 5.17
CA ASN A 165 -16.62 3.71 4.12
C ASN A 165 -16.92 4.86 3.16
N ASN A 166 -16.94 6.11 3.65
CA ASN A 166 -17.14 7.29 2.81
C ASN A 166 -15.92 7.52 1.92
N HIS A 167 -14.71 7.36 2.45
CA HIS A 167 -13.48 7.47 1.69
C HIS A 167 -13.32 6.36 0.63
N LEU A 168 -13.69 5.12 0.97
CA LEU A 168 -13.66 3.98 0.02
C LEU A 168 -14.61 4.24 -1.18
N ARG A 169 -15.83 4.70 -0.92
CA ARG A 169 -16.81 5.04 -1.98
C ARG A 169 -16.31 6.19 -2.85
N PHE A 170 -15.84 7.26 -2.22
CA PHE A 170 -15.25 8.39 -2.93
C PHE A 170 -14.10 7.94 -3.84
N PHE A 171 -13.22 7.06 -3.36
CA PHE A 171 -12.11 6.55 -4.17
C PHE A 171 -12.60 5.83 -5.43
N ILE A 172 -13.58 4.94 -5.30
CA ILE A 172 -14.13 4.18 -6.44
C ILE A 172 -14.79 5.10 -7.46
N GLU A 173 -15.54 6.11 -6.98
CA GLU A 173 -16.24 7.06 -7.85
C GLU A 173 -15.27 8.03 -8.55
N LYS A 174 -14.27 8.53 -7.82
CA LYS A 174 -13.34 9.56 -8.32
C LYS A 174 -12.19 8.98 -9.15
N PHE A 175 -11.72 7.76 -8.82
CA PHE A 175 -10.58 7.13 -9.46
C PHE A 175 -10.89 5.72 -10.01
N PRO A 176 -11.93 5.56 -10.86
CA PRO A 176 -12.45 4.24 -11.26
C PRO A 176 -11.45 3.39 -12.05
N ASN A 177 -10.43 4.00 -12.65
CA ASN A 177 -9.39 3.33 -13.44
C ASN A 177 -8.05 3.20 -12.68
N HIS A 178 -8.00 3.53 -11.38
CA HIS A 178 -6.77 3.43 -10.59
C HIS A 178 -6.37 1.97 -10.37
N GLN A 179 -5.07 1.67 -10.39
CA GLN A 179 -4.56 0.30 -10.24
C GLN A 179 -4.95 -0.33 -8.90
N CYS A 180 -5.16 0.49 -7.86
CA CYS A 180 -5.58 0.06 -6.53
C CYS A 180 -7.08 -0.26 -6.37
N ILE A 181 -7.92 -0.07 -7.39
CA ILE A 181 -9.36 -0.39 -7.29
C ILE A 181 -9.65 -1.82 -6.78
N PRO A 182 -8.94 -2.87 -7.22
CA PRO A 182 -9.10 -4.22 -6.69
C PRO A 182 -8.83 -4.29 -5.18
N LEU A 183 -7.80 -3.61 -4.67
CA LEU A 183 -7.50 -3.56 -3.24
C LEU A 183 -8.59 -2.82 -2.45
N VAL A 184 -9.09 -1.69 -2.98
CA VAL A 184 -10.18 -0.93 -2.35
C VAL A 184 -11.44 -1.78 -2.23
N LYS A 185 -11.80 -2.51 -3.29
CA LYS A 185 -12.94 -3.43 -3.27
C LYS A 185 -12.75 -4.56 -2.26
N LEU A 186 -11.54 -5.12 -2.18
CA LEU A 186 -11.23 -6.16 -1.20
C LEU A 186 -11.41 -5.65 0.25
N ILE A 187 -10.99 -4.41 0.55
CA ILE A 187 -11.24 -3.79 1.86
C ILE A 187 -12.75 -3.70 2.12
N MET A 188 -13.55 -3.29 1.14
CA MET A 188 -15.01 -3.23 1.28
C MET A 188 -15.65 -4.61 1.55
N LEU A 189 -15.09 -5.71 1.03
CA LEU A 189 -15.58 -7.05 1.34
C LEU A 189 -15.44 -7.40 2.83
N SER A 190 -14.39 -6.92 3.48
CA SER A 190 -14.17 -7.15 4.92
C SER A 190 -15.24 -6.52 5.83
N ASP A 191 -15.90 -5.44 5.36
CA ASP A 191 -17.00 -4.80 6.08
C ASP A 191 -18.23 -5.73 6.17
N LEU A 192 -18.47 -6.55 5.13
CA LEU A 192 -19.55 -7.56 5.15
C LEU A 192 -19.32 -8.60 6.25
N TYR A 193 -18.07 -9.03 6.45
CA TYR A 193 -17.73 -9.94 7.54
C TYR A 193 -17.98 -9.28 8.92
N SER A 194 -17.58 -8.02 9.10
CA SER A 194 -17.80 -7.27 10.34
C SER A 194 -19.29 -7.11 10.67
N LYS A 195 -20.14 -7.00 9.64
CA LYS A 195 -21.61 -6.96 9.75
C LYS A 195 -22.26 -8.33 9.91
N LYS A 196 -21.47 -9.42 9.92
CA LYS A 196 -21.94 -10.82 9.98
C LYS A 196 -22.78 -11.23 8.76
N GLU A 197 -22.63 -10.54 7.62
CA GLU A 197 -23.28 -10.87 6.35
C GLU A 197 -22.50 -11.98 5.61
N TYR A 198 -22.22 -13.10 6.29
CA TYR A 198 -21.20 -14.07 5.85
C TYR A 198 -21.48 -14.68 4.47
N GLN A 199 -22.71 -15.08 4.20
CA GLN A 199 -23.06 -15.68 2.91
C GLN A 199 -22.92 -14.68 1.76
N LYS A 200 -23.29 -13.42 1.99
CA LYS A 200 -23.11 -12.36 0.99
C LYS A 200 -21.64 -12.07 0.78
N CYS A 201 -20.84 -12.03 1.85
CA CYS A 201 -19.40 -11.89 1.76
C CYS A 201 -18.77 -13.02 0.91
N ILE A 202 -19.21 -14.27 1.10
CA ILE A 202 -18.77 -15.42 0.30
C ILE A 202 -19.08 -15.21 -1.19
N ASN A 203 -20.33 -14.89 -1.53
CA ASN A 203 -20.74 -14.69 -2.92
C ASN A 203 -19.96 -13.56 -3.61
N GLU A 204 -19.75 -12.44 -2.91
CA GLU A 204 -19.00 -11.29 -3.42
C GLU A 204 -17.49 -11.59 -3.55
N CYS A 205 -16.94 -12.40 -2.65
CA CYS A 205 -15.57 -12.89 -2.75
C CYS A 205 -15.39 -13.79 -3.99
N GLU A 206 -16.32 -14.71 -4.27
CA GLU A 206 -16.26 -15.57 -5.45
C GLU A 206 -16.31 -14.75 -6.74
N ALA A 207 -17.18 -13.73 -6.81
CA ALA A 207 -17.23 -12.79 -7.93
C ALA A 207 -15.94 -11.97 -8.05
N PHE A 208 -15.34 -11.55 -6.93
CA PHE A 208 -14.06 -10.85 -6.90
C PHE A 208 -12.93 -11.71 -7.48
N ILE A 209 -12.85 -12.98 -7.05
CA ILE A 209 -11.84 -13.93 -7.53
C ILE A 209 -11.95 -14.09 -9.04
N GLY A 210 -13.16 -14.30 -9.58
CA GLY A 210 -13.35 -14.46 -11.03
C GLY A 210 -12.96 -13.24 -11.87
N LYS A 211 -12.82 -12.05 -11.26
CA LYS A 211 -12.48 -10.81 -11.95
C LYS A 211 -11.01 -10.40 -11.79
N TYR A 212 -10.36 -10.80 -10.71
CA TYR A 212 -9.06 -10.27 -10.28
C TYR A 212 -8.03 -11.36 -9.95
N ASP A 213 -8.23 -12.59 -10.45
CA ASP A 213 -7.35 -13.73 -10.19
C ASP A 213 -5.92 -13.59 -10.72
N GLU A 214 -5.71 -12.85 -11.81
CA GLU A 214 -4.39 -12.65 -12.42
C GLU A 214 -3.55 -11.54 -11.77
N ILE A 215 -4.12 -10.76 -10.85
CA ILE A 215 -3.40 -9.62 -10.25
C ILE A 215 -2.37 -10.15 -9.25
N VAL A 216 -1.10 -9.91 -9.53
CA VAL A 216 0.02 -10.22 -8.63
C VAL A 216 0.29 -9.01 -7.73
N THR A 217 0.42 -9.26 -6.43
CA THR A 217 0.80 -8.25 -5.44
C THR A 217 2.31 -8.02 -5.49
N PRO A 218 2.80 -6.89 -4.96
CA PRO A 218 4.24 -6.64 -4.81
C PRO A 218 5.00 -7.67 -3.95
N PHE A 219 4.29 -8.54 -3.23
CA PHE A 219 4.88 -9.63 -2.45
C PHE A 219 5.10 -10.92 -3.26
N GLY A 220 4.65 -10.94 -4.53
CA GLY A 220 4.85 -12.05 -5.46
C GLY A 220 3.73 -13.10 -5.47
N TRP A 221 2.74 -13.01 -4.59
CA TRP A 221 1.52 -13.84 -4.65
C TRP A 221 0.34 -13.08 -5.24
N ARG A 222 -0.68 -13.81 -5.69
CA ARG A 222 -1.88 -13.21 -6.28
C ARG A 222 -2.76 -12.53 -5.23
N LEU A 223 -3.39 -11.42 -5.61
CA LEU A 223 -4.29 -10.64 -4.76
C LEU A 223 -5.42 -11.48 -4.16
N VAL A 224 -5.86 -12.51 -4.89
CA VAL A 224 -6.90 -13.44 -4.43
C VAL A 224 -6.51 -14.23 -3.18
N MET A 225 -5.23 -14.29 -2.78
CA MET A 225 -4.83 -14.88 -1.49
C MET A 225 -5.49 -14.15 -0.30
N ASP A 226 -5.59 -12.82 -0.35
CA ASP A 226 -6.27 -12.05 0.68
C ASP A 226 -7.79 -12.30 0.68
N CYS A 227 -8.36 -12.56 -0.50
CA CYS A 227 -9.76 -12.95 -0.64
C CYS A 227 -10.02 -14.37 -0.09
N TYR A 228 -9.11 -15.32 -0.36
CA TYR A 228 -9.17 -16.66 0.24
C TYR A 228 -9.07 -16.61 1.77
N ASN A 229 -8.21 -15.74 2.31
CA ASN A 229 -8.12 -15.51 3.75
C ASN A 229 -9.49 -15.08 4.32
N LEU A 230 -10.16 -14.12 3.68
CA LEU A 230 -11.50 -13.68 4.07
C LEU A 230 -12.55 -14.80 3.95
N LEU A 231 -12.51 -15.60 2.88
CA LEU A 231 -13.39 -16.76 2.71
C LEU A 231 -13.23 -17.77 3.85
N ILE A 232 -12.00 -18.10 4.26
CA ILE A 232 -11.75 -19.02 5.38
C ILE A 232 -12.50 -18.55 6.64
N PHE A 233 -12.43 -17.27 6.99
CA PHE A 233 -13.12 -16.73 8.16
C PHE A 233 -14.65 -16.82 8.04
N ASN A 234 -15.20 -16.50 6.87
CA ASN A 234 -16.65 -16.58 6.63
C ASN A 234 -17.15 -18.03 6.71
N TYR A 235 -16.45 -18.98 6.08
CA TYR A 235 -16.81 -20.39 6.14
C TYR A 235 -16.70 -20.96 7.55
N LEU A 236 -15.66 -20.58 8.31
CA LEU A 236 -15.57 -20.92 9.73
C LEU A 236 -16.76 -20.39 10.53
N ALA A 237 -17.22 -19.17 10.24
CA ALA A 237 -18.34 -18.55 10.96
C ALA A 237 -19.70 -19.25 10.69
N ILE A 238 -19.85 -19.87 9.52
CA ILE A 238 -21.03 -20.68 9.17
C ILE A 238 -20.83 -22.19 9.36
N ASN A 239 -19.73 -22.60 10.01
CA ASN A 239 -19.35 -23.99 10.26
C ASN A 239 -19.12 -24.85 8.99
N ASP A 240 -18.86 -24.24 7.83
CA ASP A 240 -18.46 -24.95 6.61
C ASP A 240 -16.96 -25.22 6.61
N TYR A 241 -16.58 -26.20 7.40
CA TYR A 241 -15.18 -26.53 7.60
C TYR A 241 -14.49 -27.12 6.37
N ALA A 242 -15.25 -27.73 5.46
CA ALA A 242 -14.71 -28.31 4.23
C ALA A 242 -14.19 -27.19 3.31
N ASN A 243 -14.99 -26.15 3.09
CA ASN A 243 -14.56 -25.01 2.29
C ASN A 243 -13.48 -24.18 2.99
N ALA A 244 -13.55 -24.01 4.31
CA ALA A 244 -12.47 -23.36 5.06
C ALA A 244 -11.11 -24.07 4.86
N LYS A 245 -11.08 -25.42 4.91
CA LYS A 245 -9.86 -26.20 4.63
C LYS A 245 -9.41 -26.09 3.18
N LYS A 246 -10.35 -26.13 2.22
CA LYS A 246 -10.06 -25.95 0.78
C LYS A 246 -9.28 -24.66 0.51
N TYR A 247 -9.78 -23.51 0.98
CA TYR A 247 -9.12 -22.22 0.74
C TYR A 247 -7.81 -22.06 1.51
N PHE A 248 -7.70 -22.65 2.72
CA PHE A 248 -6.42 -22.69 3.43
C PHE A 248 -5.34 -23.43 2.63
N ASN A 249 -5.68 -24.59 2.05
CA ASN A 249 -4.73 -25.37 1.26
C ASN A 249 -4.26 -24.63 0.00
N LEU A 250 -5.14 -23.82 -0.63
CA LEU A 250 -4.77 -22.97 -1.76
C LEU A 250 -3.73 -21.91 -1.36
N ILE A 251 -3.94 -21.24 -0.22
CA ILE A 251 -2.96 -20.28 0.32
C ILE A 251 -1.64 -20.98 0.67
N GLU A 252 -1.69 -22.13 1.37
CA GLU A 252 -0.47 -22.85 1.79
C GLU A 252 0.36 -23.34 0.60
N ALA A 253 -0.27 -23.72 -0.51
CA ALA A 253 0.41 -24.15 -1.73
C ALA A 253 1.02 -22.99 -2.53
N GLU A 254 0.28 -21.89 -2.70
CA GLU A 254 0.71 -20.80 -3.58
C GLU A 254 1.56 -19.74 -2.87
N ALA A 255 1.26 -19.46 -1.60
CA ALA A 255 1.88 -18.39 -0.82
C ALA A 255 2.30 -18.91 0.57
N PRO A 256 3.29 -19.82 0.66
CA PRO A 256 3.72 -20.40 1.94
C PRO A 256 4.29 -19.36 2.93
N ASN A 257 4.69 -18.19 2.43
CA ASN A 257 5.18 -17.06 3.22
C ASN A 257 4.11 -15.99 3.48
N TYR A 258 2.84 -16.26 3.17
CA TYR A 258 1.74 -15.32 3.41
C TYR A 258 1.66 -14.94 4.90
N ASP A 259 1.57 -13.64 5.20
CA ASP A 259 1.69 -13.08 6.55
C ASP A 259 0.80 -13.78 7.59
N ASN A 260 -0.43 -14.13 7.21
CA ASN A 260 -1.41 -14.72 8.12
C ASN A 260 -1.36 -16.26 8.20
N ILE A 261 -0.46 -16.93 7.47
CA ILE A 261 -0.48 -18.39 7.31
C ILE A 261 -0.36 -19.13 8.66
N LYS A 262 0.48 -18.63 9.57
CA LYS A 262 0.65 -19.23 10.92
C LYS A 262 -0.64 -19.15 11.73
N GLN A 263 -1.35 -18.03 11.65
CA GLN A 263 -2.62 -17.84 12.35
C GLN A 263 -3.72 -18.73 11.76
N LEU A 264 -3.81 -18.78 10.43
CA LEU A 264 -4.74 -19.64 9.71
C LEU A 264 -4.53 -21.12 10.06
N LYS A 265 -3.29 -21.59 10.04
CA LYS A 265 -2.93 -22.97 10.41
C LYS A 265 -3.39 -23.33 11.82
N ARG A 266 -3.26 -22.42 12.79
CA ARG A 266 -3.75 -22.62 14.16
C ARG A 266 -5.28 -22.72 14.23
N LYS A 267 -6.01 -21.96 13.42
CA LYS A 267 -7.48 -22.02 13.36
C LYS A 267 -7.97 -23.30 12.70
N ILE A 268 -7.38 -23.67 11.56
CA ILE A 268 -7.74 -24.89 10.83
C ILE A 268 -7.47 -26.15 11.64
N LYS A 269 -6.36 -26.22 12.40
CA LYS A 269 -6.06 -27.35 13.30
C LYS A 269 -7.08 -27.56 14.43
N LYS A 270 -7.88 -26.55 14.77
CA LYS A 270 -8.90 -26.65 15.83
C LYS A 270 -10.25 -27.18 15.33
N ILE A 271 -10.41 -27.30 14.01
CA ILE A 271 -11.59 -27.92 13.42
C ILE A 271 -11.55 -29.42 13.76
N LYS A 272 -12.58 -29.90 14.46
CA LYS A 272 -12.78 -31.32 14.77
C LYS A 272 -13.32 -32.06 13.55
#